data_AF-A0A7S1DMQ7-F1
#
_entry.id   AF-A0A7S1DMQ7-F1
#
_cell.length_a   1.000
_cell.length_b   1.000
_cell.length_c   1.000
_cell.angle_alpha   90.00
_cell.angle_beta   90.00
_cell.angle_gamma   90.00
#
_symmetry.space_group_name_H-M   'P 1'
#
loop_
_entity.id
_entity.type
_entity.pdbx_description
1 polymer ?
#
loop_
_entity_poly.entity_id
_entity_poly.type
_entity_poly.pdbx_seq_one_letter_code
_entity_poly.pdbx_strand_id
1 'polypeptide(L)'
;MPARLAKGLFTEASWVLSPSSVFIDTQLSDEGHAQACELRDVLRSKPTDADGGDEEAQRTLEILRGEKGSSPSFITTSNLQRAVGTVLIALWDRVAESGESVVVNSDLQEISRNLDSMSASGRKAIHIPRLVCEELGEARATVRQRLDPSLNQGSKKVFCDPVARLESFASWCSGGGQTQQPGKGG
;
A
#
# COMPACT_ATOMS: atom_id res chain seq x y z
N MET A 1 30.49 -12.09 -32.40
CA MET A 1 29.01 -12.18 -32.47
C MET A 1 28.33 -12.65 -31.17
N PRO A 2 28.81 -13.65 -30.40
CA PRO A 2 28.10 -14.12 -29.19
C PRO A 2 28.12 -13.11 -28.01
N ALA A 3 29.16 -12.29 -27.90
CA ALA A 3 29.30 -11.33 -26.79
C ALA A 3 28.24 -10.20 -26.83
N ARG A 4 27.76 -9.80 -28.00
CA ARG A 4 26.70 -8.78 -28.13
C ARG A 4 25.33 -9.34 -27.75
N LEU A 5 25.09 -10.62 -28.08
CA LEU A 5 23.87 -11.33 -27.70
C LEU A 5 23.82 -11.59 -26.20
N ALA A 6 24.93 -12.06 -25.62
CA ALA A 6 25.06 -12.26 -24.18
C ALA A 6 24.93 -10.94 -23.42
N LYS A 7 25.52 -9.84 -23.91
CA LYS A 7 25.34 -8.50 -23.32
C LYS A 7 23.90 -8.02 -23.42
N GLY A 8 23.21 -8.28 -24.54
CA GLY A 8 21.79 -7.99 -24.70
C GLY A 8 20.93 -8.73 -23.68
N LEU A 9 21.09 -10.05 -23.59
CA LEU A 9 20.42 -10.92 -22.60
C LEU A 9 20.70 -10.49 -21.16
N PHE A 10 21.95 -10.13 -20.84
CA PHE A 10 22.32 -9.68 -19.49
C PHE A 10 21.71 -8.30 -19.18
N THR A 11 21.63 -7.42 -20.17
CA THR A 11 21.02 -6.10 -20.01
C THR A 11 19.52 -6.25 -19.79
N GLU A 12 18.82 -7.05 -20.60
CA GLU A 12 17.39 -7.32 -20.39
C GLU A 12 17.13 -8.03 -19.05
N ALA A 13 17.96 -9.02 -18.67
CA ALA A 13 17.86 -9.68 -17.36
C ALA A 13 18.09 -8.69 -16.20
N SER A 14 18.99 -7.72 -16.37
CA SER A 14 19.22 -6.68 -15.34
C SER A 14 18.03 -5.71 -15.22
N TRP A 15 17.28 -5.49 -16.29
CA TRP A 15 16.05 -4.69 -16.26
C TRP A 15 14.89 -5.46 -15.61
N VAL A 16 14.80 -6.77 -15.85
CA VAL A 16 13.85 -7.66 -15.14
C VAL A 16 14.06 -7.62 -13.63
N LEU A 17 15.31 -7.48 -13.18
CA LEU A 17 15.69 -7.39 -11.76
C LEU A 17 15.69 -5.95 -11.20
N SER A 18 15.31 -4.96 -12.00
CA SER A 18 15.25 -3.57 -11.53
C SER A 18 14.01 -3.32 -10.67
N PRO A 19 14.04 -2.37 -9.72
CA PRO A 19 12.87 -2.01 -8.90
C PRO A 19 11.67 -1.45 -9.67
N SER A 20 11.87 -1.11 -10.95
CA SER A 20 10.85 -0.62 -11.88
C SER A 20 10.44 -1.69 -12.90
N SER A 21 10.78 -2.95 -12.65
CA SER A 21 10.41 -4.07 -13.50
C SER A 21 8.89 -4.23 -13.55
N VAL A 22 8.34 -4.34 -14.76
CA VAL A 22 6.91 -4.63 -14.96
C VAL A 22 6.56 -6.08 -14.58
N PHE A 23 7.56 -6.93 -14.29
CA PHE A 23 7.34 -8.34 -13.98
C PHE A 23 7.43 -8.68 -12.49
N ILE A 24 8.12 -7.84 -11.70
CA ILE A 24 8.32 -8.02 -10.27
C ILE A 24 7.69 -6.82 -9.58
N ASP A 25 6.74 -7.06 -8.69
CA ASP A 25 6.07 -5.99 -7.94
C ASP A 25 5.39 -4.95 -8.84
N THR A 26 4.45 -5.40 -9.66
CA THR A 26 3.74 -4.56 -10.64
C THR A 26 3.10 -3.33 -10.00
N GLN A 27 3.22 -2.20 -10.69
CA GLN A 27 2.47 -0.99 -10.39
C GLN A 27 0.99 -1.15 -10.79
N LEU A 28 0.15 -0.20 -10.37
CA LEU A 28 -1.23 -0.14 -10.85
C LEU A 28 -1.25 0.01 -12.38
N SER A 29 -2.17 -0.70 -13.03
CA SER A 29 -2.56 -0.42 -14.41
C SER A 29 -3.36 0.89 -14.47
N ASP A 30 -3.55 1.42 -15.67
CA ASP A 30 -4.41 2.60 -15.87
C ASP A 30 -5.83 2.37 -15.35
N GLU A 31 -6.37 1.16 -15.54
CA GLU A 31 -7.65 0.73 -14.99
C GLU A 31 -7.63 0.69 -13.45
N GLY A 32 -6.59 0.10 -12.85
CA GLY A 32 -6.47 0.05 -11.38
C GLY A 32 -6.25 1.43 -10.76
N HIS A 33 -5.62 2.34 -11.49
CA HIS A 33 -5.50 3.74 -11.11
C HIS A 33 -6.85 4.45 -11.17
N ALA A 34 -7.61 4.30 -12.26
CA ALA A 34 -8.95 4.86 -12.40
C ALA A 34 -9.89 4.36 -11.28
N GLN A 35 -9.87 3.07 -10.97
CA GLN A 35 -10.64 2.49 -9.86
C GLN A 35 -10.24 3.06 -8.50
N ALA A 36 -8.95 3.32 -8.26
CA ALA A 36 -8.50 3.94 -7.01
C ALA A 36 -8.96 5.40 -6.90
N CYS A 37 -8.99 6.14 -8.02
CA CYS A 37 -9.54 7.50 -8.06
C CYS A 37 -11.06 7.50 -7.88
N GLU A 38 -11.79 6.59 -8.52
CA GLU A 38 -13.23 6.43 -8.33
C GLU A 38 -13.56 6.15 -6.85
N LEU A 39 -12.81 5.27 -6.20
CA LEU A 39 -12.96 5.02 -4.76
C LEU A 39 -12.73 6.29 -3.94
N ARG A 40 -11.71 7.09 -4.27
CA ARG A 40 -11.48 8.39 -3.62
C ARG A 40 -12.68 9.32 -3.77
N ASP A 41 -13.27 9.38 -4.95
CA ASP A 41 -14.42 10.24 -5.23
C ASP A 41 -15.69 9.77 -4.50
N VAL A 42 -15.90 8.45 -4.38
CA VAL A 42 -16.95 7.87 -3.53
C VAL A 42 -16.72 8.20 -2.05
N LEU A 43 -15.47 8.19 -1.59
CA LEU A 43 -15.16 8.58 -0.22
C LEU A 43 -15.32 10.09 0.02
N ARG A 44 -15.26 10.92 -1.01
CA ARG A 44 -15.55 12.37 -0.91
C ARG A 44 -17.04 12.68 -0.95
N SER A 45 -17.83 11.90 -1.70
CA SER A 45 -19.26 12.15 -1.85
C SER A 45 -19.98 11.77 -0.55
N LYS A 46 -20.53 12.75 0.15
CA LYS A 46 -21.38 12.45 1.31
C LYS A 46 -22.65 11.75 0.82
N PRO A 47 -23.01 10.58 1.37
CA PRO A 47 -24.30 9.98 1.08
C PRO A 47 -25.37 10.97 1.51
N THR A 48 -26.29 11.25 0.61
CA THR A 48 -27.42 12.12 0.90
C THR A 48 -28.38 11.31 1.75
N ASP A 49 -28.86 11.86 2.87
CA ASP A 49 -29.79 11.22 3.83
C ASP A 49 -31.11 10.70 3.21
N ALA A 50 -31.28 10.81 1.88
CA ALA A 50 -32.43 10.42 1.11
C ALA A 50 -32.36 8.99 0.54
N ASP A 51 -31.18 8.38 0.46
CA ASP A 51 -31.07 6.96 0.13
C ASP A 51 -31.13 6.18 1.43
N GLY A 52 -32.19 5.40 1.64
CA GLY A 52 -32.32 4.43 2.73
C GLY A 52 -31.32 3.28 2.60
N GLY A 53 -30.03 3.63 2.54
CA GLY A 53 -28.90 2.75 2.36
C GLY A 53 -28.63 1.91 3.60
N ASP A 54 -27.92 0.82 3.36
CA ASP A 54 -27.47 -0.11 4.39
C ASP A 54 -26.67 0.62 5.49
N GLU A 55 -27.16 0.58 6.73
CA GLU A 55 -26.51 1.20 7.89
C GLU A 55 -25.07 0.68 8.09
N GLU A 56 -24.80 -0.57 7.72
CA GLU A 56 -23.46 -1.15 7.83
C GLU A 56 -22.50 -0.54 6.80
N ALA A 57 -22.97 -0.32 5.58
CA ALA A 57 -22.21 0.36 4.54
C ALA A 57 -21.90 1.81 4.95
N GLN A 58 -22.87 2.51 5.54
CA GLN A 58 -22.69 3.87 6.03
C GLN A 58 -21.62 3.95 7.12
N ARG A 59 -21.68 3.08 8.13
CA ARG A 59 -20.66 3.00 9.19
C ARG A 59 -19.28 2.69 8.62
N THR A 60 -19.21 1.83 7.61
CA THR A 60 -17.95 1.50 6.94
C THR A 60 -17.37 2.72 6.22
N LEU A 61 -18.20 3.49 5.51
CA LEU A 61 -17.76 4.72 4.85
C LEU A 61 -17.28 5.78 5.86
N GLU A 62 -17.97 5.95 6.98
CA GLU A 62 -17.55 6.84 8.06
C GLU A 62 -16.16 6.46 8.62
N ILE A 63 -15.93 5.16 8.83
CA ILE A 63 -14.62 4.63 9.26
C ILE A 63 -13.58 4.89 8.17
N LEU A 64 -13.86 4.59 6.91
CA LEU A 64 -12.92 4.76 5.79
C LEU A 64 -12.54 6.23 5.57
N ARG A 65 -13.45 7.16 5.80
CA ARG A 65 -13.22 8.61 5.78
C ARG A 65 -12.48 9.13 7.01
N GLY A 66 -12.53 8.39 8.12
CA GLY A 66 -11.96 8.83 9.39
C GLY A 66 -12.79 9.94 10.04
N GLU A 67 -14.11 9.89 9.89
CA GLU A 67 -15.01 10.92 10.44
C GLU A 67 -14.97 10.94 11.98
N LYS A 68 -15.14 12.14 12.55
CA LYS A 68 -15.13 12.34 14.01
C LYS A 68 -16.35 11.62 14.63
N GLY A 69 -16.09 10.64 15.48
CA GLY A 69 -17.13 9.81 16.12
C GLY A 69 -17.24 8.40 15.55
N SER A 70 -16.54 8.10 14.45
CA SER A 70 -16.41 6.75 13.93
C SER A 70 -15.53 5.87 14.83
N SER A 71 -15.64 4.55 14.65
CA SER A 71 -14.80 3.59 15.36
C SER A 71 -13.31 3.82 15.06
N PRO A 72 -12.43 3.73 16.07
CA PRO A 72 -10.99 3.89 15.86
C PRO A 72 -10.49 2.81 14.89
N SER A 73 -9.71 3.23 13.90
CA SER A 73 -9.16 2.35 12.88
C SER A 73 -7.74 2.77 12.51
N PHE A 74 -6.99 1.84 11.91
CA PHE A 74 -5.65 2.09 11.38
C PHE A 74 -5.64 1.73 9.90
N ILE A 75 -4.87 2.47 9.10
CA ILE A 75 -4.65 2.15 7.69
C ILE A 75 -3.40 1.28 7.59
N THR A 76 -3.53 0.11 6.96
CA THR A 76 -2.42 -0.81 6.73
C THR A 76 -2.41 -1.30 5.29
N THR A 77 -1.23 -1.59 4.76
CA THR A 77 -1.07 -2.08 3.40
C THR A 77 0.09 -3.06 3.31
N SER A 78 0.11 -3.88 2.26
CA SER A 78 1.30 -4.66 1.93
C SER A 78 2.40 -3.77 1.36
N ASN A 79 3.63 -4.25 1.33
CA ASN A 79 4.76 -3.56 0.68
C ASN A 79 4.81 -3.76 -0.84
N LEU A 80 3.71 -4.19 -1.47
CA LEU A 80 3.60 -4.28 -2.93
C LEU A 80 3.23 -2.91 -3.51
N GLN A 81 3.85 -2.54 -4.62
CA GLN A 81 3.67 -1.24 -5.28
C GLN A 81 2.19 -0.97 -5.61
N ARG A 82 1.47 -1.98 -6.13
CA ARG A 82 0.02 -1.86 -6.39
C ARG A 82 -0.78 -1.54 -5.13
N ALA A 83 -0.51 -2.21 -4.01
CA ALA A 83 -1.27 -2.03 -2.77
C ALA A 83 -0.96 -0.69 -2.10
N VAL A 84 0.32 -0.29 -2.10
CA VAL A 84 0.73 1.05 -1.64
C VAL A 84 0.09 2.12 -2.52
N GLY A 85 0.08 1.93 -3.84
CA GLY A 85 -0.55 2.84 -4.79
C GLY A 85 -2.04 3.04 -4.54
N THR A 86 -2.80 1.95 -4.41
CA THR A 86 -4.25 2.01 -4.18
C THR A 86 -4.57 2.75 -2.88
N VAL A 87 -3.91 2.40 -1.78
CA VAL A 87 -4.17 3.03 -0.48
C VAL A 87 -3.81 4.52 -0.50
N LEU A 88 -2.66 4.87 -1.07
CA LEU A 88 -2.23 6.26 -1.13
C LEU A 88 -3.08 7.11 -2.05
N ILE A 89 -3.69 6.57 -3.10
CA ILE A 89 -4.58 7.33 -3.98
C ILE A 89 -5.97 7.43 -3.33
N ALA A 90 -6.56 6.29 -2.95
CA ALA A 90 -7.93 6.23 -2.48
C ALA A 90 -8.15 6.90 -1.12
N LEU A 91 -7.20 6.74 -0.19
CA LEU A 91 -7.33 7.20 1.20
C LEU A 91 -6.48 8.44 1.51
N TRP A 92 -5.92 9.10 0.49
CA TRP A 92 -5.03 10.25 0.73
C TRP A 92 -5.69 11.35 1.53
N ASP A 93 -6.95 11.67 1.23
CA ASP A 93 -7.64 12.80 1.85
C ASP A 93 -7.77 12.59 3.36
N ARG A 94 -8.17 11.38 3.77
CA ARG A 94 -8.16 10.96 5.17
C ARG A 94 -6.77 11.10 5.80
N VAL A 95 -5.73 10.54 5.15
CA VAL A 95 -4.35 10.58 5.66
C VAL A 95 -3.81 12.01 5.79
N ALA A 96 -4.15 12.88 4.83
CA ALA A 96 -3.73 14.26 4.81
C ALA A 96 -4.44 15.09 5.90
N GLU A 97 -5.74 14.86 6.12
CA GLU A 97 -6.55 15.55 7.12
C GLU A 97 -6.26 15.09 8.55
N SER A 98 -6.20 13.77 8.78
CA SER A 98 -5.98 13.18 10.11
C SER A 98 -4.50 13.24 10.52
N GLY A 99 -3.59 13.24 9.54
CA GLY A 99 -2.17 13.10 9.77
C GLY A 99 -1.77 11.72 10.29
N GLU A 100 -2.60 10.69 10.12
CA GLU A 100 -2.27 9.32 10.49
C GLU A 100 -1.21 8.71 9.58
N SER A 101 -0.58 7.63 10.04
CA SER A 101 0.39 6.89 9.25
C SER A 101 -0.24 5.63 8.67
N VAL A 102 0.11 5.31 7.44
CA VAL A 102 -0.18 4.05 6.77
C VAL A 102 0.92 3.04 7.13
N VAL A 103 0.55 2.01 7.88
CA VAL A 103 1.48 0.95 8.30
C VAL A 103 1.73 0.00 7.13
N VAL A 104 2.98 -0.16 6.73
CA VAL A 104 3.37 -1.12 5.70
C VAL A 104 3.75 -2.44 6.35
N ASN A 105 2.85 -3.42 6.28
CA ASN A 105 3.04 -4.74 6.85
C ASN A 105 3.31 -5.77 5.75
N SER A 106 4.51 -6.35 5.75
CA SER A 106 4.86 -7.37 4.77
C SER A 106 3.95 -8.60 4.86
N ASP A 107 3.40 -8.95 6.01
CA ASP A 107 2.54 -10.13 6.19
C ASP A 107 1.28 -10.10 5.31
N LEU A 108 0.86 -8.91 4.88
CA LEU A 108 -0.23 -8.67 3.94
C LEU A 108 0.12 -8.89 2.46
N GLN A 109 1.37 -9.26 2.13
CA GLN A 109 1.72 -9.66 0.78
C GLN A 109 0.84 -10.83 0.33
N GLU A 110 0.30 -10.72 -0.88
CA GLU A 110 -0.45 -11.77 -1.54
C GLU A 110 0.31 -13.11 -1.49
N ILE A 111 -0.35 -14.23 -1.19
CA ILE A 111 0.33 -15.51 -0.93
C ILE A 111 0.88 -16.22 -2.18
N SER A 112 0.48 -15.78 -3.38
CA SER A 112 0.84 -16.39 -4.68
C SER A 112 2.34 -16.65 -4.87
N ARG A 113 2.74 -17.64 -5.67
CA ARG A 113 4.16 -17.84 -5.99
C ARG A 113 4.63 -17.02 -7.19
N ASN A 114 3.75 -16.21 -7.76
CA ASN A 114 4.05 -15.40 -8.93
C ASN A 114 5.02 -14.27 -8.56
N LEU A 115 5.90 -13.92 -9.50
CA LEU A 115 6.94 -12.90 -9.29
C LEU A 115 6.37 -11.49 -9.01
N ASP A 116 5.19 -11.20 -9.55
CA ASP A 116 4.46 -9.94 -9.32
C ASP A 116 3.92 -9.83 -7.88
N SER A 117 3.82 -10.94 -7.15
CA SER A 117 3.47 -10.97 -5.72
C SER A 117 4.69 -10.90 -4.78
N MET A 118 5.89 -10.76 -5.34
CA MET A 118 7.12 -10.52 -4.58
C MET A 118 7.42 -9.04 -4.56
N SER A 119 7.65 -8.48 -3.37
CA SER A 119 8.02 -7.06 -3.26
C SER A 119 9.43 -6.83 -3.79
N ALA A 120 9.59 -5.83 -4.65
CA ALA A 120 10.90 -5.35 -5.08
C ALA A 120 11.59 -4.53 -3.98
N SER A 121 10.83 -4.15 -2.94
CA SER A 121 11.33 -3.34 -1.84
C SER A 121 12.03 -4.20 -0.78
N GLY A 122 13.21 -3.75 -0.35
CA GLY A 122 13.94 -4.35 0.76
C GLY A 122 13.29 -4.10 2.12
N ARG A 123 13.88 -4.68 3.17
CA ARG A 123 13.47 -4.44 4.57
C ARG A 123 13.47 -2.95 4.89
N LYS A 124 12.40 -2.48 5.52
CA LYS A 124 12.15 -1.08 5.87
C LYS A 124 12.15 -0.09 4.69
N ALA A 125 12.36 -0.55 3.46
CA ALA A 125 12.34 0.28 2.28
C ALA A 125 10.94 0.26 1.69
N ILE A 126 10.41 1.42 1.33
CA ILE A 126 9.12 1.52 0.65
C ILE A 126 9.36 2.25 -0.68
N HIS A 127 8.96 1.60 -1.76
CA HIS A 127 8.87 2.20 -3.06
C HIS A 127 7.51 2.90 -3.18
N ILE A 128 7.53 4.20 -3.49
CA ILE A 128 6.31 4.97 -3.79
C ILE A 128 6.12 4.90 -5.30
N PRO A 129 5.02 4.33 -5.82
CA PRO A 129 4.80 4.23 -7.25
C PRO A 129 4.80 5.60 -7.91
N ARG A 130 5.27 5.66 -9.15
CA ARG A 130 5.34 6.91 -9.92
C ARG A 130 3.96 7.54 -10.11
N LEU A 131 2.95 6.73 -10.40
CA LEU A 131 1.56 7.18 -10.57
C LEU A 131 1.04 7.94 -9.34
N VAL A 132 1.39 7.49 -8.13
CA VAL A 132 1.03 8.20 -6.89
C VAL A 132 1.68 9.59 -6.85
N CYS A 133 2.93 9.70 -7.30
CA CYS A 133 3.62 10.99 -7.34
C CYS A 133 3.00 11.96 -8.36
N GLU A 134 2.47 11.43 -9.47
CA GLU A 134 1.79 12.21 -10.50
C GLU A 134 0.41 12.66 -10.03
N GLU A 135 -0.36 11.75 -9.42
CA GLU A 135 -1.71 12.01 -8.91
C GLU A 135 -1.74 12.97 -7.72
N LEU A 136 -0.79 12.83 -6.79
CA LEU A 136 -0.76 13.63 -5.56
C LEU A 136 0.06 14.92 -5.66
N GLY A 137 0.78 15.13 -6.77
CA GLY A 137 1.54 16.34 -7.05
C GLY A 137 2.45 16.80 -5.90
N GLU A 138 2.22 18.02 -5.41
CA GLU A 138 2.97 18.66 -4.30
C GLU A 138 2.94 17.87 -2.99
N ALA A 139 1.92 17.03 -2.78
CA ALA A 139 1.80 16.22 -1.57
C ALA A 139 2.83 15.07 -1.52
N ARG A 140 3.57 14.82 -2.61
CA ARG A 140 4.65 13.81 -2.67
C ARG A 140 5.63 13.90 -1.51
N ALA A 141 5.99 15.10 -1.07
CA ALA A 141 6.96 15.29 0.02
C ALA A 141 6.43 14.76 1.37
N THR A 142 5.11 14.83 1.59
CA THR A 142 4.47 14.38 2.82
C THR A 142 4.09 12.91 2.77
N VAL A 143 3.80 12.34 1.59
CA VAL A 143 3.48 10.91 1.40
C VAL A 143 4.50 10.01 2.08
N ARG A 144 5.80 10.26 1.87
CA ARG A 144 6.85 9.41 2.46
C ARG A 144 6.86 9.45 3.99
N GLN A 145 6.49 10.58 4.59
CA GLN A 145 6.45 10.75 6.04
C GLN A 145 5.25 10.03 6.67
N ARG A 146 4.20 9.78 5.87
CA ARG A 146 3.00 9.06 6.30
C ARG A 146 3.09 7.56 6.14
N LEU A 147 4.12 7.04 5.49
CA LEU A 147 4.34 5.61 5.36
C LEU A 147 5.21 5.11 6.51
N ASP A 148 4.68 4.22 7.35
CA ASP A 148 5.44 3.57 8.41
C ASP A 148 5.98 2.21 7.95
N PRO A 149 7.31 2.06 7.76
CA PRO A 149 7.94 0.81 7.33
C PRO A 149 8.24 -0.17 8.47
N SER A 150 7.82 0.09 9.70
CA SER A 150 8.15 -0.70 10.90
C SER A 150 7.93 -2.21 10.75
N LEU A 151 6.85 -2.62 10.08
CA LEU A 151 6.46 -4.02 9.85
C LEU A 151 6.84 -4.54 8.45
N ASN A 152 7.64 -3.78 7.70
CA ASN A 152 8.06 -4.18 6.37
C ASN A 152 9.35 -5.02 6.44
N GLN A 153 9.19 -6.34 6.38
CA GLN A 153 10.30 -7.31 6.38
C GLN A 153 10.85 -7.64 4.98
N GLY A 154 10.48 -6.86 3.95
CA GLY A 154 10.83 -7.10 2.56
C GLY A 154 9.98 -8.21 1.94
N SER A 155 10.43 -8.79 0.83
CA SER A 155 9.69 -9.88 0.16
C SER A 155 9.56 -11.11 1.06
N LYS A 156 8.38 -11.75 0.99
CA LYS A 156 8.14 -13.07 1.56
C LYS A 156 9.07 -14.13 0.94
N LYS A 157 9.21 -15.24 1.64
CA LYS A 157 9.89 -16.44 1.15
C LYS A 157 8.96 -17.22 0.22
N VAL A 158 9.51 -17.86 -0.82
CA VAL A 158 8.74 -18.66 -1.80
C VAL A 158 7.96 -19.81 -1.15
N PHE A 159 8.48 -20.36 -0.05
CA PHE A 159 7.85 -21.41 0.74
C PHE A 159 7.44 -20.91 2.14
N CYS A 160 6.81 -19.74 2.21
CA CYS A 160 6.25 -19.27 3.47
C CYS A 160 4.95 -19.98 3.81
N ASP A 161 4.70 -20.16 5.10
CA ASP A 161 3.41 -20.63 5.61
C ASP A 161 2.38 -19.49 5.57
N PRO A 162 1.28 -19.60 4.79
CA PRO A 162 0.22 -18.61 4.78
C PRO A 162 -0.44 -18.39 6.13
N VAL A 163 -0.65 -19.48 6.87
CA VAL A 163 -1.41 -19.46 8.12
C VAL A 163 -0.62 -18.67 9.15
N ALA A 164 0.68 -18.96 9.28
CA ALA A 164 1.57 -18.23 10.19
C ALA A 164 1.60 -16.71 9.90
N ARG A 165 1.49 -16.27 8.63
CA ARG A 165 1.44 -14.84 8.29
C ARG A 165 0.11 -14.21 8.68
N LEU A 166 -1.00 -14.90 8.41
CA LEU A 166 -2.31 -14.45 8.82
C LEU A 166 -2.42 -14.35 10.35
N GLU A 167 -1.88 -15.33 11.07
CA GLU A 167 -1.80 -15.34 12.53
C GLU A 167 -0.93 -14.19 13.07
N SER A 168 0.23 -13.92 12.46
CA SER A 168 1.08 -12.77 12.77
C SER A 168 0.32 -11.45 12.61
N PHE A 169 -0.40 -11.29 11.49
CA PHE A 169 -1.23 -10.11 11.25
C PHE A 169 -2.40 -10.00 12.24
N ALA A 170 -3.12 -11.08 12.51
CA ALA A 170 -4.22 -11.11 13.47
C ALA A 170 -3.75 -10.80 14.90
N SER A 171 -2.58 -11.32 15.28
CA SER A 171 -1.92 -11.02 16.55
C SER A 171 -1.58 -9.54 16.66
N TRP A 172 -1.04 -8.93 15.60
CA TRP A 172 -0.77 -7.50 15.55
C TRP A 172 -2.04 -6.64 15.67
N CYS A 173 -3.12 -7.00 14.96
CA CYS A 173 -4.42 -6.33 15.07
C CYS A 173 -4.98 -6.40 16.50
N SER A 174 -4.90 -7.58 17.13
CA SER A 174 -5.38 -7.82 18.49
C SER A 174 -4.53 -7.13 19.56
N GLY A 175 -3.24 -6.91 19.28
CA GLY A 175 -2.29 -6.22 20.15
C GLY A 175 -2.41 -4.69 20.13
N GLY A 176 -3.38 -4.12 19.42
CA GLY A 176 -3.64 -2.68 19.39
C GLY A 176 -2.77 -1.90 18.40
N GLY A 177 -2.18 -2.55 17.39
CA GLY A 177 -1.59 -1.86 16.23
C GLY A 177 -0.40 -0.93 16.53
N GLN A 178 0.19 -1.00 17.73
CA GLN A 178 1.20 -0.02 18.15
C GLN A 178 2.48 -0.16 17.34
N THR A 179 2.76 0.87 16.56
CA THR A 179 4.06 1.14 15.95
C THR A 179 4.62 2.38 16.65
N GLN A 180 5.78 2.22 17.29
CA GLN A 180 6.44 3.32 18.00
C GLN A 180 6.67 4.48 17.02
N GLN A 181 6.02 5.62 17.25
CA GLN A 181 6.37 6.85 16.55
C GLN A 181 7.87 7.13 16.78
N PRO A 182 8.64 7.51 15.74
CA PRO A 182 10.01 7.95 15.96
C PRO A 182 9.97 9.19 16.85
N GLY A 183 10.53 9.07 18.05
CA GLY A 183 10.58 10.14 19.03
C GLY A 183 11.19 11.41 18.44
N LYS A 184 10.51 12.54 18.66
CA LYS A 184 11.12 13.86 18.56
C LYS A 184 12.25 13.92 19.59
N GLY A 185 13.49 13.72 19.13
CA GLY A 185 14.68 14.12 19.89
C GLY A 185 14.68 15.63 20.01
N GLY A 186 14.63 16.12 21.25
CA GLY A 186 14.82 17.52 21.61
C GLY A 186 16.28 17.95 21.53
#